data_AF-A0A0L9V2L8-F1
#
_entry.id   AF-A0A0L9V2L8-F1
#
_cell.length_a   1.000
_cell.length_b   1.000
_cell.length_c   1.000
_cell.angle_alpha   90.00
_cell.angle_beta   90.00
_cell.angle_gamma   90.00
#
_symmetry.space_group_name_H-M   'P 1'
#
loop_
_entity.id
_entity.type
_entity.pdbx_description
1 polymer ?
#
loop_
_entity_poly.entity_id
_entity_poly.type
_entity_poly.pdbx_seq_one_letter_code
_entity_poly.pdbx_strand_id
1 'polypeptide(L)' 'LYDVGHTAITNVDFSKVVISDMLRRNVHDRPLMRWRIMDIIAMQFEDESFIAVIDKGGLDALMEPELGPKLRLNCCF' A
#
# COMPACT_ATOMS: atom_id res chain seq x y z
N LEU A 1 12.00 2.24 -8.92
CA LEU A 1 12.67 2.29 -7.60
C LEU A 1 13.53 1.06 -7.35
N TYR A 2 12.96 -0.14 -7.36
CA TYR A 2 13.72 -1.37 -7.06
C TYR A 2 14.91 -1.59 -8.01
N ASP A 3 14.66 -1.55 -9.32
CA ASP A 3 15.67 -1.86 -10.34
C ASP A 3 16.76 -0.77 -10.46
N VAL A 4 16.58 0.36 -9.76
CA VAL A 4 17.60 1.44 -9.65
C VAL A 4 18.27 1.46 -8.26
N GLY A 5 18.09 0.42 -7.44
CA GLY A 5 18.86 0.18 -6.21
C GLY A 5 18.09 0.33 -4.89
N HIS A 6 16.84 0.80 -4.90
CA HIS A 6 16.04 0.93 -3.67
C HIS A 6 15.30 -0.38 -3.36
N THR A 7 15.90 -1.26 -2.57
CA THR A 7 15.37 -2.61 -2.34
C THR A 7 14.50 -2.75 -1.08
N ALA A 8 14.66 -1.85 -0.11
CA ALA A 8 13.88 -1.82 1.13
C ALA A 8 12.47 -1.21 0.93
N ILE A 9 11.69 -1.79 0.01
CA ILE A 9 10.35 -1.33 -0.35
C ILE A 9 9.31 -2.21 0.36
N THR A 10 8.34 -1.56 1.00
CA THR A 10 7.14 -2.22 1.55
C THR A 10 5.92 -1.65 0.83
N ASN A 11 5.21 -2.50 0.10
CA ASN A 11 3.95 -2.15 -0.54
C ASN A 11 2.78 -2.58 0.35
N VAL A 12 1.77 -1.72 0.46
CA VAL A 12 0.56 -1.94 1.25
C VAL A 12 -0.68 -1.72 0.39
N ASP A 13 -1.70 -2.53 0.61
CA ASP A 13 -3.04 -2.38 0.01
C ASP A 13 -4.05 -3.17 0.88
N PHE A 14 -5.29 -2.74 0.98
CA PHE A 14 -6.33 -3.48 1.71
C PHE A 14 -6.80 -4.73 0.93
N SER A 15 -6.59 -4.74 -0.39
CA SER A 15 -6.99 -5.82 -1.29
C SER A 15 -6.01 -6.99 -1.22
N LYS A 16 -6.45 -8.07 -0.58
CA LYS A 16 -5.73 -9.36 -0.55
C LYS A 16 -5.39 -9.86 -1.95
N VAL A 17 -6.28 -9.65 -2.93
CA VAL A 17 -6.09 -10.10 -4.31
C VAL A 17 -4.92 -9.35 -4.95
N VAL A 18 -4.90 -8.02 -4.85
CA VAL A 18 -3.82 -7.19 -5.40
C VAL A 18 -2.47 -7.56 -4.76
N ILE A 19 -2.42 -7.67 -3.43
CA ILE A 19 -1.20 -8.06 -2.72
C ILE A 19 -0.70 -9.44 -3.16
N SER A 20 -1.59 -10.42 -3.27
CA SER A 20 -1.21 -11.79 -3.65
C SER A 20 -0.69 -11.85 -5.09
N ASP A 21 -1.36 -11.16 -6.01
CA ASP A 21 -0.98 -11.14 -7.41
C ASP A 21 0.35 -10.41 -7.62
N MET A 22 0.55 -9.28 -6.96
CA MET A 22 1.79 -8.53 -7.07
C MET A 22 2.97 -9.25 -6.42
N LEU A 23 2.76 -9.89 -5.26
CA LEU A 23 3.79 -10.74 -4.65
C LEU A 23 4.22 -11.84 -5.62
N ARG A 24 3.29 -12.60 -6.20
CA ARG A 24 3.61 -13.67 -7.16
C ARG A 24 4.41 -13.17 -8.36
N ARG A 25 4.08 -11.99 -8.88
CA ARG A 25 4.79 -11.38 -10.02
C ARG A 25 6.21 -10.94 -9.69
N ASN A 26 6.50 -10.61 -8.42
CA ASN A 26 7.75 -9.96 -8.04
C ASN A 26 8.66 -10.82 -7.14
N VAL A 27 8.16 -11.93 -6.58
CA VAL A 27 8.90 -12.71 -5.57
C VAL A 27 10.24 -13.27 -6.08
N HIS A 28 10.34 -13.58 -7.38
CA HIS A 28 11.57 -14.09 -7.98
C HIS A 28 12.55 -12.98 -8.36
N ASP A 29 12.09 -11.96 -9.10
CA ASP A 29 12.97 -10.91 -9.64
C ASP A 29 13.28 -9.80 -8.62
N ARG A 30 12.39 -9.60 -7.64
CA ARG A 30 12.49 -8.53 -6.63
C ARG A 30 12.28 -9.08 -5.21
N PRO A 31 13.10 -10.04 -4.77
CA PRO A 31 12.87 -10.83 -3.56
C PRO A 31 12.89 -10.01 -2.25
N LEU A 32 13.51 -8.83 -2.26
CA LEU A 32 13.56 -7.95 -1.08
C LEU A 32 12.32 -7.06 -0.93
N MET A 33 11.47 -7.02 -1.96
CA MET A 33 10.23 -6.23 -1.95
C MET A 33 9.18 -6.92 -1.08
N ARG A 34 8.68 -6.20 -0.07
CA ARG A 34 7.66 -6.69 0.86
C ARG A 34 6.28 -6.28 0.40
N TRP A 35 5.30 -7.16 0.60
CA TRP A 35 3.89 -6.95 0.26
C TRP A 35 3.03 -7.27 1.49
N ARG A 36 2.22 -6.33 1.95
CA ARG A 36 1.41 -6.46 3.16
C ARG A 36 -0.03 -6.05 2.90
N ILE A 37 -0.97 -6.88 3.35
CA ILE A 37 -2.38 -6.49 3.40
C ILE A 37 -2.55 -5.58 4.61
N MET A 38 -2.89 -4.31 4.39
CA MET A 38 -2.99 -3.31 5.46
C MET A 38 -3.90 -2.17 5.02
N ASP A 39 -4.63 -1.60 5.97
CA ASP A 39 -5.40 -0.39 5.76
C ASP A 39 -4.49 0.85 5.86
N ILE A 40 -4.51 1.70 4.84
CA ILE A 40 -3.65 2.89 4.74
C ILE A 40 -4.03 3.98 5.76
N ILE A 41 -5.26 3.98 6.28
CA ILE A 41 -5.68 4.91 7.34
C ILE A 41 -5.35 4.40 8.76
N ALA A 42 -4.94 3.14 8.88
CA ALA A 42 -4.66 2.49 10.16
C ALA A 42 -3.42 1.58 10.05
N MET A 43 -2.30 2.18 9.66
CA MET A 43 -1.04 1.46 9.46
C MET A 43 -0.40 1.03 10.78
N GLN A 44 0.19 -0.17 10.79
CA GLN A 44 0.85 -0.77 11.96
C GLN A 44 2.37 -0.73 11.80
N PHE A 45 2.90 0.46 11.53
CA PHE A 45 4.33 0.69 11.46
C PHE A 45 4.76 1.59 12.61
N GLU A 46 6.01 1.46 13.02
CA GLU A 46 6.60 2.38 13.98
C GLU A 46 6.72 3.78 13.37
N ASP A 47 6.59 4.80 14.21
CA ASP A 47 6.79 6.19 13.80
C ASP A 47 8.19 6.37 13.18
N GLU A 48 8.28 7.22 12.16
CA GLU A 48 9.55 7.53 11.46
C GLU A 48 10.27 6.31 10.84
N SER A 49 9.60 5.17 10.69
CA SER A 49 10.19 3.94 10.12
C SER A 49 10.40 3.99 8.60
N PHE A 50 9.90 5.03 7.92
CA PHE A 50 10.07 5.23 6.48
C PHE A 50 10.59 6.64 6.18
N ILE A 51 11.60 6.71 5.31
CA ILE A 51 12.17 7.98 4.84
C ILE A 51 11.35 8.63 3.72
N ALA A 52 10.48 7.85 3.06
CA ALA A 52 9.67 8.31 1.96
C ALA A 52 8.42 7.42 1.83
N VAL A 53 7.29 8.06 1.51
CA VAL A 53 6.01 7.40 1.23
C VAL A 53 5.56 7.82 -0.16
N ILE A 54 5.12 6.85 -0.95
CA ILE A 54 4.61 7.09 -2.31
C ILE A 54 3.19 6.56 -2.36
N ASP A 55 2.26 7.47 -2.62
CA ASP A 55 0.91 7.09 -2.96
C ASP A 55 0.78 6.86 -4.48
N LYS A 56 0.04 5.83 -4.86
CA LYS A 56 -0.30 5.56 -6.26
C LYS A 56 -1.80 5.31 -6.37
N GLY A 57 -2.57 6.39 -6.20
CA GLY A 57 -4.03 6.38 -6.33
C GLY A 57 -4.77 5.83 -5.10
N GLY A 58 -4.07 5.62 -3.98
CA GLY A 58 -4.68 5.22 -2.72
C GLY A 58 -5.50 6.37 -2.12
N LEU A 59 -5.02 7.61 -2.22
CA LEU A 59 -5.78 8.78 -1.79
C LEU A 59 -7.01 9.02 -2.67
N ASP A 60 -6.91 8.81 -3.98
CA ASP A 60 -8.06 8.91 -4.89
C ASP A 60 -9.15 7.89 -4.51
N ALA A 61 -8.75 6.64 -4.24
CA ALA A 61 -9.67 5.59 -3.78
C ALA A 61 -10.28 5.91 -2.41
N LEU A 62 -9.56 6.63 -1.55
CA LEU A 62 -10.04 7.12 -0.26
C LEU A 62 -11.09 8.23 -0.42
N MET A 63 -10.90 9.10 -1.40
CA MET A 63 -11.76 10.26 -1.64
C MET A 63 -12.99 9.95 -2.50
N GLU A 64 -13.09 8.73 -3.03
CA GLU A 64 -14.25 8.27 -3.80
C GLU A 64 -15.49 8.13 -2.90
N PRO A 65 -16.55 8.95 -3.13
CA PRO A 65 -17.75 8.96 -2.29
C PRO A 65 -18.43 7.60 -2.13
N GLU A 66 -18.35 6.74 -3.15
CA GLU A 66 -18.95 5.40 -3.12
C GLU A 66 -18.12 4.36 -2.33
N LEU A 67 -16.84 4.64 -2.06
CA LEU A 67 -15.94 3.76 -1.31
C LEU A 67 -15.83 4.12 0.17
N GLY A 68 -16.22 5.35 0.56
CA GLY A 68 -16.21 5.83 1.95
C GLY A 68 -16.81 4.86 2.98
N PRO A 69 -17.98 4.24 2.72
CA PRO A 69 -18.59 3.28 3.66
C PRO A 69 -17.78 1.98 3.83
N LYS A 70 -17.06 1.53 2.78
CA LYS A 70 -16.23 0.32 2.81
C LYS A 70 -14.88 0.57 3.50
N LEU A 71 -14.40 1.81 3.47
CA LEU A 71 -13.14 2.25 4.07
C LEU A 71 -13.32 2.88 5.46
N ARG A 72 -14.53 2.81 6.04
CA ARG A 72 -14.89 3.42 7.35
C ARG A 72 -14.55 4.91 7.43
N LEU A 73 -14.74 5.63 6.33
CA LEU A 73 -14.54 7.07 6.27
C LEU A 73 -15.87 7.79 6.47
N ASN A 74 -15.92 8.65 7.48
CA ASN A 74 -16.93 9.71 7.54
C ASN A 74 -16.39 10.92 6.76
N CYS A 75 -16.37 10.82 5.43
CA CYS A 75 -16.11 12.00 4.59
C CYS A 75 -17.40 12.82 4.48
N CYS A 76 -17.63 13.70 5.45
CA CYS A 76 -18.37 14.93 5.19
C CYS A 76 -17.39 15.92 4.54
N PHE A 77 -17.72 16.39 3.35
CA PHE A 77 -17.39 17.75 2.94
C PHE A 77 -18.61 18.62 3.22
#